data_AF-A0AAW2YS58-F1
#
_entry.id   AF-A0AAW2YS58-F1
#
_cell.length_a   1.000
_cell.length_b   1.000
_cell.length_c   1.000
_cell.angle_alpha   90.00
_cell.angle_beta   90.00
_cell.angle_gamma   90.00
#
_symmetry.space_group_name_H-M   'P 1'
#
loop_
_entity.id
_entity.type
_entity.pdbx_description
1 polymer ?
#
loop_
_entity_poly.entity_id
_entity_poly.type
_entity_poly.pdbx_seq_one_letter_code
_entity_poly.pdbx_strand_id
1 'polypeptide(L)'
;EDTHGELIVYVTYIGAVRKTQEDCRKLLNVLNNHKIKYTKVDVGVTPEQRDQMKKKSGLNNLPQIFVDDQYLGGWDEVEDWNENEMLLKALREAGYSNGEEDEDVPPPEDDEVSEDDTPPPPEEDDDTPPPPEED
;
A
#
# COMPACT_ATOMS: atom_id res chain seq x y z
N GLU A 1 -17.48 24.27 -10.46
CA GLU A 1 -17.04 23.62 -9.22
C GLU A 1 -15.90 22.70 -9.59
N ASP A 2 -14.69 23.20 -9.41
CA ASP A 2 -13.44 22.60 -9.85
C ASP A 2 -12.99 21.57 -8.79
N THR A 3 -13.73 20.46 -8.69
CA THR A 3 -13.31 19.33 -7.87
C THR A 3 -12.14 18.65 -8.57
N HIS A 4 -10.93 18.98 -8.11
CA HIS A 4 -9.70 18.31 -8.53
C HIS A 4 -9.72 16.89 -7.93
N GLY A 5 -9.94 15.87 -8.75
CA GLY A 5 -10.04 14.50 -8.27
C GLY A 5 -8.68 13.94 -7.86
N GLU A 6 -8.54 13.62 -6.58
CA GLU A 6 -7.39 12.89 -6.04
C GLU A 6 -7.68 11.38 -6.03
N LEU A 7 -6.70 10.57 -6.46
CA LEU A 7 -6.78 9.12 -6.37
C LEU A 7 -6.39 8.66 -4.97
N ILE A 8 -7.33 8.05 -4.27
CA ILE A 8 -7.15 7.49 -2.93
C ILE A 8 -7.17 5.97 -3.04
N VAL A 9 -6.14 5.31 -2.51
CA VAL A 9 -5.95 3.86 -2.59
C VAL A 9 -5.99 3.30 -1.19
N TYR A 10 -7.01 2.50 -0.88
CA TYR A 10 -7.14 1.82 0.40
C TYR A 10 -6.43 0.47 0.31
N VAL A 11 -5.43 0.30 1.18
CA VAL A 11 -4.62 -0.91 1.30
C VAL A 11 -4.67 -1.44 2.73
N THR A 12 -4.26 -2.70 2.91
CA THR A 12 -4.02 -3.26 4.23
C THR A 12 -2.73 -4.04 4.23
N TYR A 13 -1.89 -3.80 5.25
CA TYR A 13 -0.70 -4.60 5.50
C TYR A 13 -0.88 -5.60 6.65
N ILE A 14 -1.99 -5.54 7.41
CA ILE A 14 -2.22 -6.39 8.59
C ILE A 14 -3.18 -7.55 8.24
N GLY A 15 -2.55 -8.68 7.91
CA GLY A 15 -2.97 -10.07 8.16
C GLY A 15 -4.46 -10.43 8.18
N ALA A 16 -4.99 -10.85 7.02
CA ALA A 16 -6.07 -11.84 6.99
C ALA A 16 -5.98 -12.79 5.77
N VAL A 17 -5.41 -12.36 4.63
CA VAL A 17 -5.29 -13.20 3.42
C VAL A 17 -4.00 -12.84 2.67
N ARG A 18 -3.05 -13.79 2.54
CA ARG A 18 -1.77 -13.59 1.80
C ARG A 18 -2.01 -13.04 0.39
N LYS A 19 -3.04 -13.56 -0.29
CA LYS A 19 -3.44 -13.13 -1.63
C LYS A 19 -3.75 -11.62 -1.69
N THR A 20 -4.56 -11.11 -0.77
CA THR A 20 -4.93 -9.68 -0.71
C THR A 20 -3.73 -8.77 -0.50
N GLN A 21 -2.74 -9.20 0.29
CA GLN A 21 -1.51 -8.42 0.48
C GLN A 21 -0.69 -8.30 -0.81
N GLU A 22 -0.57 -9.40 -1.56
CA GLU A 22 0.10 -9.40 -2.87
C GLU A 22 -0.62 -8.49 -3.86
N ASP A 23 -1.95 -8.58 -3.92
CA ASP A 23 -2.78 -7.75 -4.80
C ASP A 23 -2.62 -6.25 -4.48
N CYS A 24 -2.58 -5.87 -3.19
CA CYS A 24 -2.29 -4.50 -2.77
C CYS A 24 -0.91 -4.02 -3.25
N ARG A 25 0.13 -4.85 -3.11
CA ARG A 25 1.49 -4.50 -3.55
C ARG A 25 1.56 -4.33 -5.06
N LYS A 26 0.97 -5.25 -5.82
CA LYS A 26 0.95 -5.18 -7.29
C LYS A 26 0.19 -3.93 -7.76
N LEU A 27 -0.94 -3.60 -7.14
CA LEU A 27 -1.71 -2.39 -7.45
C LEU A 27 -0.86 -1.13 -7.31
N LEU A 28 -0.16 -0.99 -6.17
CA LEU A 28 0.72 0.16 -5.94
C LEU A 28 1.85 0.23 -6.97
N ASN A 29 2.42 -0.93 -7.32
CA ASN A 29 3.48 -1.00 -8.32
C ASN A 29 2.99 -0.56 -9.72
N VAL A 30 1.81 -1.00 -10.13
CA VAL A 30 1.17 -0.57 -11.38
C VAL A 30 1.00 0.95 -11.39
N LEU A 31 0.41 1.52 -10.33
CA LEU A 31 0.21 2.97 -10.23
C LEU A 31 1.54 3.76 -10.28
N ASN A 32 2.57 3.27 -9.59
CA ASN A 32 3.91 3.86 -9.61
C ASN A 32 4.55 3.79 -11.01
N ASN A 33 4.39 2.67 -11.70
CA ASN A 33 4.94 2.47 -13.04
C ASN A 33 4.31 3.44 -14.06
N HIS A 34 3.01 3.70 -13.92
CA HIS A 34 2.29 4.71 -14.70
C HIS A 34 2.50 6.15 -14.20
N LYS A 35 3.35 6.36 -13.18
CA LYS A 35 3.65 7.68 -12.57
C LYS A 35 2.41 8.42 -12.08
N ILE A 36 1.41 7.67 -11.61
CA ILE A 36 0.16 8.21 -11.09
C ILE A 36 0.38 8.64 -9.64
N LYS A 37 0.00 9.88 -9.29
CA LYS A 37 -0.01 10.34 -7.90
C LYS A 37 -1.24 9.80 -7.19
N TYR A 38 -1.03 9.12 -6.08
CA TYR A 38 -2.11 8.57 -5.27
C TYR A 38 -1.83 8.70 -3.77
N THR A 39 -2.89 8.75 -2.99
CA THR A 39 -2.86 8.77 -1.54
C THR A 39 -3.13 7.36 -1.03
N LYS A 40 -2.11 6.68 -0.49
CA LYS A 40 -2.29 5.37 0.15
C LYS A 40 -2.87 5.54 1.55
N VAL A 41 -3.90 4.76 1.86
CA VAL A 41 -4.57 4.75 3.16
C VAL A 41 -4.56 3.32 3.69
N ASP A 42 -3.86 3.09 4.80
CA ASP A 42 -3.89 1.80 5.47
C ASP A 42 -5.11 1.68 6.40
N VAL A 43 -6.05 0.83 6.00
CA VAL A 43 -7.27 0.56 6.78
C VAL A 43 -7.05 -0.47 7.90
N GLY A 44 -5.89 -1.12 7.93
CA GLY A 44 -5.49 -2.02 9.01
C GLY A 44 -5.08 -1.26 10.27
N VAL A 45 -4.40 -0.12 10.09
CA VAL A 45 -3.93 0.77 11.17
C VAL A 45 -5.04 1.73 11.61
N THR A 46 -5.84 2.23 10.67
CA THR A 46 -6.88 3.24 10.97
C THR A 46 -8.29 2.66 10.81
N PRO A 47 -8.95 2.21 11.90
CA PRO A 47 -10.27 1.59 11.82
C PRO A 47 -11.38 2.56 11.36
N GLU A 48 -11.21 3.87 11.56
CA GLU A 48 -12.15 4.90 11.09
C GLU A 48 -12.21 4.95 9.56
N GLN A 49 -11.05 4.91 8.90
CA GLN A 49 -10.94 4.88 7.44
C GLN A 49 -11.56 3.59 6.87
N ARG A 50 -11.42 2.46 7.57
CA ARG A 50 -12.07 1.20 7.20
C ARG A 50 -13.60 1.34 7.18
N ASP A 51 -14.18 1.96 8.21
CA ASP A 51 -15.63 2.12 8.31
C ASP A 51 -16.15 3.08 7.24
N GLN A 52 -15.43 4.18 6.98
CA GLN A 52 -15.72 5.09 5.87
C GLN A 52 -15.64 4.40 4.51
N MET A 53 -14.56 3.66 4.24
CA MET A 53 -14.39 2.89 3.00
C MET A 53 -15.54 1.91 2.81
N LYS A 54 -15.89 1.16 3.87
CA LYS A 54 -17.01 0.21 3.83
C LYS A 54 -18.35 0.92 3.62
N LYS A 55 -18.53 2.12 4.18
CA LYS A 55 -19.75 2.91 3.98
C LYS A 55 -19.85 3.48 2.57
N LYS A 56 -18.73 3.87 1.97
CA LYS A 56 -18.65 4.40 0.60
C LYS A 56 -18.89 3.30 -0.44
N SER A 57 -18.15 2.21 -0.37
CA SER A 57 -18.20 1.13 -1.37
C SER A 57 -19.22 0.04 -1.04
N GLY A 58 -19.55 -0.16 0.24
CA GLY A 58 -20.34 -1.31 0.69
C GLY A 58 -19.56 -2.62 0.71
N LEU A 59 -18.36 -2.64 0.12
CA LEU A 59 -17.51 -3.82 0.00
C LEU A 59 -16.44 -3.84 1.08
N ASN A 60 -16.05 -5.06 1.46
CA ASN A 60 -15.01 -5.31 2.44
C ASN A 60 -13.75 -5.93 1.79
N ASN A 61 -13.69 -5.92 0.45
CA ASN A 61 -12.59 -6.46 -0.35
C ASN A 61 -11.46 -5.43 -0.42
N LEU A 62 -10.23 -5.86 -0.59
CA LEU A 62 -9.07 -4.97 -0.77
C LEU A 62 -8.16 -5.59 -1.83
N PRO A 63 -7.31 -4.80 -2.52
CA PRO A 63 -7.26 -3.32 -2.48
C PRO A 63 -8.51 -2.68 -3.12
N GLN A 64 -8.79 -1.42 -2.77
CA GLN A 64 -9.84 -0.60 -3.40
C GLN A 64 -9.31 0.79 -3.76
N ILE A 65 -9.71 1.28 -4.94
CA ILE A 65 -9.36 2.61 -5.44
C ILE A 65 -10.59 3.51 -5.53
N PHE A 66 -10.40 4.77 -5.16
CA PHE A 66 -11.41 5.81 -5.18
C PHE A 66 -10.84 7.08 -5.81
N VAL A 67 -11.65 7.77 -6.59
CA VAL A 67 -11.34 9.14 -7.00
C VAL A 67 -12.27 10.04 -6.21
N ASP A 68 -11.71 10.86 -5.33
CA ASP A 68 -12.46 11.70 -4.39
C ASP A 68 -13.42 10.84 -3.53
N ASP A 69 -14.73 10.98 -3.70
CA ASP A 69 -15.75 10.16 -3.03
C ASP A 69 -16.32 9.02 -3.88
N GLN A 70 -15.82 8.82 -5.10
CA GLN A 70 -16.33 7.82 -6.04
C GLN A 70 -15.49 6.53 -6.03
N TYR A 71 -16.14 5.40 -5.78
CA TYR A 71 -15.52 4.08 -5.94
C TYR A 71 -15.26 3.78 -7.40
N LEU A 72 -14.02 3.42 -7.74
CA LEU A 72 -13.63 3.05 -9.10
C LEU A 72 -13.48 1.55 -9.31
N GLY A 73 -12.89 0.85 -8.34
CA GLY A 73 -12.63 -0.58 -8.52
C GLY A 73 -11.68 -1.16 -7.48
N GLY A 74 -11.44 -2.46 -7.61
CA GLY A 74 -10.42 -3.19 -6.85
C GLY A 74 -9.15 -3.49 -7.66
N TRP A 75 -8.43 -4.54 -7.24
CA TRP A 75 -7.27 -5.04 -7.98
C TRP A 75 -7.61 -5.55 -9.38
N ASP A 76 -8.70 -6.30 -9.52
CA ASP A 76 -9.11 -6.94 -10.79
C ASP A 76 -9.35 -5.89 -11.88
N GLU A 77 -10.08 -4.82 -11.55
CA GLU A 77 -10.31 -3.69 -12.46
C GLU A 77 -9.02 -2.95 -12.83
N VAL A 78 -8.09 -2.74 -11.88
CA VAL A 78 -6.80 -2.10 -12.18
C VAL A 78 -5.92 -3.01 -13.04
N GLU A 79 -5.92 -4.32 -12.81
CA GLU A 79 -5.19 -5.30 -13.61
C GLU A 79 -5.71 -5.29 -15.06
N ASP A 80 -7.03 -5.37 -15.26
CA ASP A 80 -7.65 -5.31 -16.59
C ASP A 80 -7.31 -4.00 -17.31
N TRP A 81 -7.42 -2.86 -16.61
CA TRP A 81 -7.07 -1.56 -17.19
C TRP A 81 -5.58 -1.42 -17.48
N ASN A 82 -4.71 -2.10 -16.72
CA ASN A 82 -3.27 -2.11 -16.97
C ASN A 82 -2.94 -2.97 -18.20
N GLU A 83 -3.57 -4.13 -18.37
CA GLU A 83 -3.40 -4.98 -19.55
C GLU A 83 -3.89 -4.31 -20.84
N ASN A 84 -4.95 -3.50 -20.75
CA ASN A 84 -5.50 -2.78 -21.90
C ASN A 84 -4.93 -1.36 -22.07
N GLU A 85 -3.95 -0.94 -21.25
CA GLU A 85 -3.40 0.43 -21.23
C GLU A 85 -4.47 1.53 -21.06
N MET A 86 -5.60 1.20 -20.43
CA MET A 86 -6.75 2.09 -20.22
C MET A 86 -6.78 2.74 -18.83
N LEU A 87 -5.88 2.35 -17.92
CA LEU A 87 -5.88 2.79 -16.52
C LEU A 87 -5.89 4.31 -16.37
N LEU A 88 -4.91 4.99 -16.98
CA LEU A 88 -4.81 6.46 -16.91
C LEU A 88 -6.07 7.14 -17.47
N LYS A 89 -6.61 6.60 -18.55
CA LYS A 89 -7.83 7.11 -19.19
C LYS A 89 -9.04 6.94 -18.29
N ALA A 90 -9.23 5.76 -17.71
CA ALA A 90 -10.34 5.46 -16.80
C ALA A 90 -10.32 6.39 -15.58
N LEU A 91 -9.13 6.62 -14.99
CA LEU A 91 -8.96 7.58 -13.90
C LEU A 91 -9.34 9.00 -14.33
N ARG A 92 -8.90 9.44 -15.50
CA ARG A 92 -9.23 10.77 -16.01
C ARG A 92 -10.72 10.95 -16.28
N GLU A 93 -11.37 9.93 -16.84
CA GLU A 93 -12.83 9.93 -17.04
C GLU A 93 -13.60 9.95 -15.71
N ALA A 94 -13.00 9.40 -14.66
CA ALA A 94 -13.52 9.47 -13.30
C ALA A 94 -13.36 10.83 -12.62
N GLY A 95 -12.57 11.75 -13.20
CA GLY A 95 -12.29 13.08 -12.65
C GLY A 95 -10.91 13.23 -12.02
N TYR A 96 -10.01 12.24 -12.16
CA TYR A 96 -8.62 12.38 -11.72
C TYR A 96 -7.89 13.44 -12.56
N SER A 97 -7.31 14.44 -11.90
CA SER A 97 -6.61 15.55 -12.57
C SER A 97 -5.12 15.64 -12.21
N ASN A 98 -4.62 14.82 -11.30
CA ASN A 98 -3.30 14.99 -10.70
C ASN A 98 -2.17 14.23 -11.42
N GLY A 99 -2.20 14.16 -12.76
CA GLY A 99 -1.21 13.38 -13.51
C GLY A 99 -0.94 13.96 -14.89
N GLU A 100 -0.03 14.94 -14.95
CA GLU A 100 0.87 15.15 -16.08
C GLU A 100 2.10 15.93 -15.56
N GLU A 101 3.28 15.30 -15.72
CA GLU A 101 4.65 15.88 -15.77
C GLU A 101 5.14 16.77 -14.61
N ASP A 102 5.89 16.17 -13.68
CA ASP A 102 7.07 16.86 -13.17
C ASP A 102 8.29 16.01 -13.55
N GLU A 103 8.93 16.42 -14.64
CA GLU A 103 10.10 15.80 -15.27
C GLU A 103 11.37 15.90 -14.39
N ASP A 104 11.26 16.39 -13.14
CA ASP A 104 12.38 16.59 -12.20
C ASP A 104 12.20 15.88 -10.84
N VAL A 105 11.20 14.99 -10.70
CA VAL A 105 11.12 14.15 -9.48
C VAL A 105 11.87 12.85 -9.77
N PRO A 106 13.09 12.63 -9.20
CA PRO A 106 13.76 11.36 -9.33
C PRO A 106 12.79 10.24 -8.91
N PRO A 107 12.80 9.08 -9.59
CA PRO A 107 12.02 7.94 -9.12
C PRO A 107 12.30 7.77 -7.62
N PRO A 108 11.29 7.47 -6.79
CA PRO A 108 11.59 7.00 -5.45
C PRO A 108 12.56 5.84 -5.65
N GLU A 109 13.82 6.07 -5.29
CA GLU A 109 14.83 5.03 -5.27
C GLU A 109 14.22 3.92 -4.45
N ASP A 110 14.22 2.73 -5.06
CA ASP A 110 13.77 1.47 -4.50
C ASP A 110 13.75 1.53 -2.97
N ASP A 111 12.56 1.48 -2.39
CA ASP A 111 12.38 0.94 -1.05
C ASP A 111 12.62 -0.59 -1.16
N GLU A 112 13.79 -0.98 -1.69
CA GLU A 112 14.55 -2.10 -1.14
C GLU A 112 14.92 -1.67 0.30
N VAL A 113 13.93 -1.69 1.18
CA VAL A 113 14.20 -2.04 2.58
C VAL A 113 14.63 -3.51 2.55
N SER A 114 15.90 -3.65 2.19
CA SER A 114 16.86 -4.64 2.65
C SER A 114 16.21 -5.66 3.57
N GLU A 115 16.01 -6.87 3.05
CA GLU A 115 16.01 -8.08 3.86
C GLU A 115 17.42 -8.26 4.47
N ASP A 116 17.86 -7.39 5.40
CA ASP A 116 19.02 -7.62 6.26
C ASP A 116 19.06 -6.62 7.45
N ASP A 117 18.30 -6.90 8.50
CA ASP A 117 18.77 -6.63 9.87
C ASP A 117 18.16 -7.71 10.77
N THR A 118 18.78 -8.88 10.70
CA THR A 118 18.63 -9.91 11.71
C THR A 118 19.45 -9.48 12.92
N PRO A 119 18.88 -9.15 14.09
CA PRO A 119 19.67 -9.25 15.30
C PRO A 119 19.94 -10.74 15.55
N PRO A 120 21.21 -11.17 15.70
CA PRO A 120 21.50 -12.52 16.18
C PRO A 120 20.89 -12.71 17.58
N PRO A 121 20.53 -13.95 17.97
CA PRO A 121 20.24 -14.22 19.37
C PRO A 121 21.47 -13.85 20.22
N PRO A 122 21.29 -13.31 21.44
CA PRO A 122 22.42 -13.16 22.35
C PRO A 122 22.95 -14.56 22.69
N GLU A 123 24.17 -14.85 22.25
CA GLU A 123 25.03 -15.85 22.88
C GLU A 123 25.43 -15.28 24.25
N GLU A 124 24.73 -15.67 25.31
CA GLU A 124 25.28 -15.56 26.66
C GLU A 124 26.02 -16.86 26.96
N ASP A 125 27.30 -16.86 26.61
CA ASP A 125 28.28 -17.80 27.13
C ASP A 125 28.34 -17.73 28.66
N ASP A 126 28.52 -18.93 29.20
CA ASP A 126 28.74 -19.32 30.58
C ASP A 126 29.92 -18.57 31.23
N ASP A 127 29.67 -17.78 32.28
CA ASP A 127 30.64 -17.55 33.37
C ASP A 127 29.88 -17.24 34.67
N THR A 128 29.29 -18.28 35.27
CA THR A 128 28.93 -18.24 36.68
C THR A 128 30.10 -18.82 37.49
N PRO A 129 30.72 -18.04 38.39
CA PRO A 129 31.83 -18.55 39.20
C PRO A 129 31.37 -19.64 40.16
N PRO A 130 32.24 -20.63 40.50
CA PRO A 130 31.89 -21.64 41.50
C PRO A 130 31.70 -21.01 42.89
N PRO A 131 30.80 -21.56 43.73
CA PRO A 131 30.70 -21.15 45.13
C PRO A 131 31.98 -21.53 45.91
N PRO A 132 32.39 -20.72 46.89
CA PRO A 132 33.57 -21.03 47.71
C PRO A 132 33.37 -22.29 48.56
N GLU A 133 34.44 -23.08 48.69
CA GLU A 133 34.56 -24.19 49.64
C GLU A 133 34.26 -23.72 51.08
N GLU A 134 33.44 -24.48 51.79
CA GLU A 134 33.27 -24.38 53.25
C GLU A 134 34.14 -25.45 53.93
N ASP A 135 34.90 -25.03 54.95
CA ASP A 135 35.76 -25.86 55.83
C ASP A 135 34.95 -26.75 56.78
#